data_AF-A0AAW9NIR9-F1
#
_entry.id   AF-A0AAW9NIR9-F1
#
_cell.length_a   1.000
_cell.length_b   1.000
_cell.length_c   1.000
_cell.angle_alpha   90.00
_cell.angle_beta   90.00
_cell.angle_gamma   90.00
#
_symmetry.space_group_name_H-M   'P 1'
#
loop_
_entity.id
_entity.type
_entity.pdbx_description
1 polymer ?
#
loop_
_entity_poly.entity_id
_entity_poly.type
_entity_poly.pdbx_seq_one_letter_code
_entity_poly.pdbx_strand_id
1 'polypeptide(L)'
;MAVPNLNMPTIPTNPNHASEFYERLVKMINDFDDNLDSSHEVGMRLVSFGQTIQFHVEDLGYYNPSLIRFYGKTDDGSDIELIQHVSQISFLLMAVKRLNPDEPKRKIGFSEEE
;
A
#
# COMPACT_ATOMS: atom_id res chain seq x y z
N MET A 1 -33.28 16.04 -16.62
CA MET A 1 -33.35 14.57 -16.60
C MET A 1 -32.42 14.10 -15.49
N ALA A 2 -32.92 13.33 -14.52
CA ALA A 2 -32.08 12.77 -13.45
C ALA A 2 -31.33 11.56 -14.00
N VAL A 3 -30.02 11.49 -13.76
CA VAL A 3 -29.23 10.29 -14.05
C VAL A 3 -29.69 9.16 -13.11
N PRO A 4 -30.02 7.96 -13.62
CA PRO A 4 -30.39 6.86 -12.75
C PRO A 4 -29.15 6.37 -12.01
N ASN A 5 -29.26 6.22 -10.68
CA ASN A 5 -28.26 5.52 -9.89
C ASN A 5 -28.24 4.05 -10.33
N LEU A 6 -27.25 3.68 -11.14
CA LEU A 6 -26.92 2.30 -11.44
C LEU A 6 -26.36 1.67 -10.17
N ASN A 7 -27.23 0.97 -9.43
CA ASN A 7 -26.80 0.09 -8.35
C ASN A 7 -26.13 -1.13 -9.00
N MET A 8 -24.85 -1.01 -9.34
CA MET A 8 -24.10 -2.13 -9.90
C MET A 8 -24.07 -3.27 -8.88
N PRO A 9 -24.45 -4.50 -9.26
CA PRO A 9 -24.34 -5.62 -8.35
C PRO A 9 -22.87 -5.79 -7.95
N THR A 10 -22.60 -5.77 -6.64
CA THR A 10 -21.30 -6.16 -6.10
C THR A 10 -21.10 -7.64 -6.43
N ILE A 11 -20.31 -7.94 -7.46
CA ILE A 11 -19.95 -9.32 -7.79
C ILE A 11 -19.17 -9.86 -6.59
N PRO A 12 -19.59 -10.99 -5.98
CA PRO A 12 -18.84 -11.57 -4.87
C PRO A 12 -17.41 -11.84 -5.36
N THR A 13 -16.45 -11.15 -4.76
CA THR A 13 -15.03 -11.36 -5.01
C THR A 13 -14.61 -12.65 -4.30
N ASN A 14 -13.65 -13.37 -4.88
CA ASN A 14 -13.03 -14.47 -4.17
C ASN A 14 -12.13 -13.85 -3.08
N PRO A 15 -12.30 -14.18 -1.79
CA PRO A 15 -11.53 -13.59 -0.69
C PRO A 15 -10.01 -13.80 -0.83
N ASN A 16 -9.60 -14.75 -1.67
CA ASN A 16 -8.20 -15.03 -1.97
C ASN A 16 -7.66 -14.25 -3.18
N HIS A 17 -8.44 -13.37 -3.81
CA HIS A 17 -7.96 -12.50 -4.88
C HIS A 17 -7.08 -11.39 -4.34
N ALA A 18 -6.10 -10.97 -5.14
CA ALA A 18 -5.20 -9.88 -4.82
C ALA A 18 -5.93 -8.58 -4.46
N SER A 19 -7.09 -8.30 -5.07
CA SER A 19 -7.94 -7.15 -4.72
C SER A 19 -8.35 -7.15 -3.24
N GLU A 20 -8.72 -8.32 -2.71
CA GLU A 20 -9.14 -8.49 -1.32
C GLU A 20 -7.96 -8.37 -0.34
N PHE A 21 -6.79 -8.88 -0.74
CA PHE A 21 -5.57 -8.65 0.03
C PHE A 21 -5.18 -7.17 0.02
N TYR A 22 -5.26 -6.50 -1.13
CA TYR A 22 -4.98 -5.07 -1.27
C TYR A 22 -5.82 -4.24 -0.31
N GLU A 23 -7.14 -4.42 -0.28
CA GLU A 23 -8.02 -3.67 0.62
C GLU A 23 -7.63 -3.84 2.09
N ARG A 24 -7.33 -5.08 2.51
CA ARG A 24 -6.88 -5.37 3.88
C ARG A 24 -5.53 -4.73 4.18
N LEU A 25 -4.57 -4.79 3.25
CA LEU A 25 -3.25 -4.20 3.42
C LEU A 25 -3.31 -2.68 3.51
N VAL A 26 -4.05 -2.04 2.61
CA VAL A 26 -4.31 -0.59 2.63
C VAL A 26 -4.88 -0.17 3.98
N LYS A 27 -5.89 -0.90 4.47
CA LYS A 27 -6.47 -0.64 5.80
C LYS A 27 -5.42 -0.76 6.91
N MET A 28 -4.65 -1.85 6.93
CA MET A 28 -3.62 -2.09 7.96
C MET A 28 -2.51 -1.03 7.94
N ILE A 29 -2.10 -0.56 6.75
CA ILE A 29 -1.09 0.48 6.59
C ILE A 29 -1.60 1.82 7.09
N ASN A 30 -2.82 2.21 6.69
CA ASN A 30 -3.43 3.46 7.16
C ASN A 30 -3.69 3.45 8.67
N ASP A 31 -4.19 2.33 9.21
CA ASP A 31 -4.38 2.15 10.66
C ASP A 31 -3.04 2.29 11.40
N PHE A 32 -1.93 1.80 10.83
CA PHE A 32 -0.60 1.98 11.41
C PHE A 32 -0.14 3.44 11.33
N ASP A 33 -0.30 4.11 10.18
CA ASP A 33 0.07 5.53 9.99
C ASP A 33 -0.69 6.47 10.93
N ASP A 34 -1.97 6.20 11.18
CA ASP A 34 -2.81 7.00 12.10
C ASP A 34 -2.30 7.00 13.54
N ASN A 35 -1.49 6.01 13.91
CA ASN A 35 -0.85 5.93 15.22
C ASN A 35 0.53 6.60 15.26
N LEU A 36 1.03 7.15 14.16
CA LEU A 36 2.33 7.83 14.07
C LEU A 36 2.21 9.34 14.31
N ASP A 37 3.22 9.92 14.95
CA ASP A 37 3.35 11.37 15.06
C ASP A 37 3.59 12.03 13.69
N SER A 38 3.51 13.36 13.65
CA SER A 38 3.65 14.15 12.41
C SER A 38 5.05 14.16 11.80
N SER A 39 6.06 13.67 12.52
CA SER A 39 7.46 13.59 12.08
C SER A 39 7.84 12.24 11.48
N HIS A 40 6.95 11.25 11.57
CA HIS A 40 7.15 9.91 11.02
C HIS A 40 6.12 9.55 9.95
N GLU A 41 6.52 8.72 9.01
CA GLU A 41 5.65 8.06 8.03
C GLU A 41 5.89 6.54 8.04
N VAL A 42 5.11 5.83 7.24
CA VAL A 42 5.19 4.37 7.16
C VAL A 42 6.36 3.96 6.27
N GLY A 43 7.37 3.37 6.89
CA GLY A 43 8.39 2.62 6.19
C GLY A 43 7.99 1.14 6.11
N MET A 44 8.30 0.52 4.99
CA MET A 44 8.16 -0.93 4.84
C MET A 44 9.53 -1.57 4.74
N ARG A 45 9.69 -2.66 5.48
CA ARG A 45 10.89 -3.50 5.45
C ARG A 45 10.53 -4.90 4.99
N LEU A 46 11.14 -5.32 3.88
CA LEU A 46 11.12 -6.72 3.48
C LEU A 46 12.29 -7.45 4.07
N VAL A 47 11.98 -8.63 4.58
CA VAL A 47 12.96 -9.57 5.11
C VAL A 47 12.90 -10.80 4.21
N SER A 48 13.84 -10.91 3.29
CA SER A 48 13.91 -12.05 2.37
C SER A 48 15.34 -12.55 2.26
N PHE A 49 15.57 -13.83 2.58
CA PHE A 49 16.84 -14.54 2.40
C PHE A 49 18.11 -13.78 2.82
N GLY A 50 18.07 -13.11 3.98
CA GLY A 50 19.23 -12.38 4.53
C GLY A 50 19.48 -11.01 3.91
N GLN A 51 18.66 -10.58 2.95
CA GLN A 51 18.62 -9.21 2.45
C GLN A 51 17.45 -8.46 3.09
N THR A 52 17.73 -7.23 3.49
CA THR A 52 16.73 -6.31 4.03
C THR A 52 16.63 -5.12 3.09
N ILE A 53 15.47 -4.97 2.46
CA ILE A 53 15.15 -3.77 1.68
C ILE A 53 14.19 -2.94 2.51
N GLN A 54 14.57 -1.68 2.75
CA GLN A 54 13.75 -0.69 3.44
C GLN A 54 13.45 0.44 2.47
N PHE A 55 12.18 0.86 2.43
CA PHE A 55 11.74 2.01 1.64
C PHE A 55 10.50 2.66 2.27
N HIS A 56 10.25 3.90 1.89
CA HIS A 56 9.08 4.70 2.28
C HIS A 56 7.93 4.32 1.34
N VAL A 57 6.83 3.80 1.87
CA VAL A 57 5.69 3.37 1.04
C VAL A 57 4.88 4.58 0.61
N GLU A 58 4.63 4.70 -0.69
CA GLU A 58 3.82 5.77 -1.27
C GLU A 58 2.45 5.28 -1.74
N ASP A 59 2.37 4.09 -2.33
CA ASP A 59 1.09 3.50 -2.75
C ASP A 59 1.18 1.97 -2.91
N LEU A 60 0.04 1.32 -3.08
CA LEU A 60 -0.08 -0.09 -3.41
C LEU A 60 -0.86 -0.28 -4.71
N GLY A 61 -0.60 -1.39 -5.40
CA GLY A 61 -1.43 -1.87 -6.51
C GLY A 61 -1.67 -3.37 -6.42
N TYR A 62 -2.57 -3.89 -7.24
CA TYR A 62 -2.81 -5.33 -7.33
C TYR A 62 -3.07 -5.79 -8.76
N TYR A 63 -2.83 -7.08 -9.00
CA TYR A 63 -3.22 -7.75 -10.23
C TYR A 63 -3.83 -9.11 -9.89
N ASN A 64 -5.12 -9.26 -10.17
CA ASN A 64 -5.84 -10.49 -9.87
C ASN A 64 -5.31 -11.65 -10.74
N PRO A 65 -5.21 -12.88 -10.18
CA PRO A 65 -5.73 -13.25 -8.86
C PRO A 65 -4.75 -13.06 -7.70
N SER A 66 -3.46 -12.75 -7.91
CA SER A 66 -2.48 -13.05 -6.86
C SER A 66 -1.25 -12.16 -6.71
N LEU A 67 -1.14 -11.04 -7.42
CA LEU A 67 0.02 -10.15 -7.28
C LEU A 67 -0.35 -8.85 -6.55
N ILE A 68 0.52 -8.41 -5.64
CA ILE A 68 0.51 -7.10 -5.01
C ILE A 68 1.77 -6.35 -5.44
N ARG A 69 1.62 -5.06 -5.71
CA ARG A 69 2.69 -4.11 -6.04
C ARG A 69 2.79 -3.10 -4.90
N PHE A 70 4.00 -2.82 -4.45
CA PHE A 70 4.29 -1.76 -3.48
C PHE A 70 5.16 -0.72 -4.17
N TYR A 71 4.72 0.52 -4.17
CA TYR A 71 5.44 1.66 -4.73
C TYR A 71 6.01 2.49 -3.59
N GLY A 72 7.16 3.08 -3.83
CA GLY A 72 7.76 3.96 -2.83
C GLY A 72 9.07 4.58 -3.26
N LYS A 73 9.74 5.14 -2.26
CA LYS A 73 11.04 5.81 -2.39
C LYS A 73 12.07 5.17 -1.47
N THR A 74 13.28 5.03 -1.97
CA THR A 74 14.44 4.73 -1.12
C THR A 74 14.88 5.97 -0.35
N ASP A 75 15.81 5.82 0.60
CA ASP A 75 16.32 6.94 1.41
C ASP A 75 17.03 8.04 0.59
N ASP A 76 17.54 7.71 -0.60
CA ASP A 76 18.11 8.65 -1.58
C ASP A 76 17.06 9.27 -2.51
N GLY A 77 15.78 8.91 -2.35
CA GLY A 77 14.66 9.45 -3.15
C GLY A 77 14.47 8.78 -4.50
N SER A 78 15.16 7.68 -4.78
CA SER A 78 14.97 6.88 -6.00
C SER A 78 13.65 6.11 -5.95
N ASP A 79 12.97 6.00 -7.09
CA ASP A 79 11.76 5.18 -7.22
C ASP A 79 12.08 3.70 -7.01
N ILE A 80 11.26 3.02 -6.21
CA ILE A 80 11.33 1.59 -6.02
C ILE A 80 9.94 0.97 -6.15
N GLU A 81 9.90 -0.18 -6.83
CA GLU A 81 8.72 -1.02 -6.92
C GLU A 81 9.07 -2.43 -6.47
N LEU A 82 8.22 -2.99 -5.60
CA LEU A 82 8.27 -4.40 -5.24
C LEU A 82 6.99 -5.10 -5.68
N ILE A 83 7.15 -6.23 -6.38
CA ILE A 83 6.05 -7.11 -6.77
C ILE A 83 6.14 -8.41 -5.97
N GLN A 84 5.06 -8.78 -5.30
CA GLN A 84 4.96 -9.99 -4.48
C GLN A 84 3.71 -10.81 -4.83
N HIS A 85 3.86 -12.14 -4.84
CA HIS A 85 2.69 -13.02 -4.79
C HIS A 85 2.04 -12.96 -3.40
N VAL A 86 0.70 -12.99 -3.31
CA VAL A 86 -0.05 -12.87 -2.04
C VAL A 86 0.38 -13.90 -0.99
N SER A 87 0.75 -15.11 -1.41
CA SER A 87 1.23 -16.16 -0.51
C SER A 87 2.65 -15.95 0.03
N GLN A 88 3.40 -15.00 -0.52
CA GLN A 88 4.79 -14.68 -0.15
C GLN A 88 4.89 -13.33 0.56
N ILE A 89 3.76 -12.69 0.87
CA ILE A 89 3.75 -11.41 1.55
C ILE A 89 4.30 -11.60 2.97
N SER A 90 5.45 -11.00 3.22
CA SER A 90 6.10 -10.95 4.52
C SER A 90 6.88 -9.65 4.63
N PHE A 91 6.25 -8.63 5.21
CA PHE A 91 6.88 -7.33 5.45
C PHE A 91 6.58 -6.83 6.86
N LEU A 92 7.44 -5.94 7.34
CA LEU A 92 7.27 -5.19 8.57
C LEU A 92 6.89 -3.74 8.24
N LEU A 93 5.88 -3.24 8.94
CA LEU A 93 5.60 -1.80 9.02
C LEU A 93 6.42 -1.20 10.15
N MET A 94 7.03 -0.04 9.92
CA MET A 94 7.80 0.68 10.92
C MET A 94 7.68 2.19 10.74
N ALA A 95 7.82 2.93 11.84
CA ALA A 95 7.94 4.37 11.79
C ALA A 95 9.30 4.77 11.22
N VAL A 96 9.31 5.53 10.14
CA VAL A 96 10.53 6.13 9.56
C VAL A 96 10.38 7.64 9.54
N LYS A 97 11.50 8.37 9.61
CA LYS A 97 11.45 9.84 9.50
C LYS A 97 10.94 10.22 8.12
N ARG A 98 10.07 11.22 8.08
CA ARG A 98 9.50 11.72 6.83
C ARG A 98 10.58 12.21 5.88
N LEU A 99 10.51 11.77 4.62
CA LEU A 99 11.34 12.34 3.53
C LEU A 99 11.01 13.82 3.32
N ASN A 100 9.71 14.16 3.30
CA ASN A 100 9.20 15.52 3.08
C ASN A 100 8.34 15.98 4.26
N PRO A 101 8.94 16.55 5.32
CA PRO A 101 8.20 16.98 6.51
C PRO A 101 7.25 18.16 6.27
N ASP A 102 7.49 18.95 5.22
CA ASP A 102 6.68 20.13 4.86
C ASP A 102 5.38 19.78 4.15
N GLU A 103 5.25 18.56 3.62
CA GLU A 103 4.01 18.09 2.99
C GLU A 103 3.05 17.50 4.04
N PRO A 104 1.72 17.44 3.79
CA PRO A 104 0.82 16.64 4.60
C PRO A 104 1.11 15.13 4.41
N LYS A 105 0.80 14.31 5.43
CA LYS A 105 0.84 12.86 5.26
C LYS A 105 -0.16 12.41 4.20
N ARG A 106 0.27 11.50 3.31
CA ARG A 106 -0.59 10.91 2.29
C ARG A 106 -1.18 9.61 2.82
N LYS A 107 -2.49 9.42 2.61
CA LYS A 107 -3.12 8.12 2.84
C LYS A 107 -2.78 7.19 1.69
N ILE A 108 -2.56 5.93 2.05
CA ILE A 108 -2.25 4.87 1.08
C ILE A 108 -3.56 4.32 0.53
N GLY A 109 -3.62 4.04 -0.76
CA GLY A 109 -4.84 3.62 -1.43
C GLY A 109 -5.78 4.80 -1.74
N PHE A 110 -6.49 4.65 -2.86
CA PHE A 110 -7.31 5.67 -3.53
C PHE A 110 -6.50 6.70 -4.35
N SER A 111 -5.84 6.18 -5.37
CA SER A 111 -5.76 6.82 -6.68
C SER A 111 -6.79 6.11 -7.57
N GLU A 112 -8.00 6.68 -7.71
CA GLU A 112 -8.85 6.39 -8.87
C GLU A 112 -8.11 6.93 -10.10
N GLU A 113 -7.13 6.18 -10.61
CA GLU A 113 -6.68 6.36 -11.99
C GLU A 113 -7.36 5.27 -12.82
N GLU A 114 -8.28 5.76 -13.67
CA GLU A 114 -9.10 5.04 -14.65
C GLU A 114 -8.33 4.01 -15.52
#